data_AF-M2RXD5-F1
#
_entry.id   AF-M2RXD5-F1
#
_cell.length_a   1.000
_cell.length_b   1.000
_cell.length_c   1.000
_cell.angle_alpha   90.00
_cell.angle_beta   90.00
_cell.angle_gamma   90.00
#
_symmetry.space_group_name_H-M   'P 1'
#
loop_
_entity.id
_entity.type
_entity.pdbx_description
1 polymer ?
#
loop_
_entity_poly.entity_id
_entity_poly.type
_entity_poly.pdbx_seq_one_letter_code
_entity_poly.pdbx_strand_id
1 'polypeptide(L)' 'MQDDKYYMNEALKMGQEALNIGEVPVGCVVINSKGEIVAKGRNHTKEFQDVCLN' A
#
# COMPACT_ATOMS: atom_id res chain seq x y z
N MET A 1 -9.10 -15.44 12.09
CA MET A 1 -9.06 -14.88 10.72
C MET A 1 -9.91 -13.63 10.74
N GLN A 2 -9.37 -12.48 10.32
CA GLN A 2 -10.17 -11.25 10.24
C GLN A 2 -11.04 -11.27 8.98
N ASP A 3 -12.04 -10.40 8.94
CA ASP A 3 -12.90 -10.21 7.77
C ASP A 3 -12.12 -9.49 6.65
N ASP A 4 -12.47 -9.75 5.38
CA ASP A 4 -11.86 -9.11 4.21
C ASP A 4 -11.93 -7.59 4.30
N LYS A 5 -13.00 -7.07 4.93
CA LYS A 5 -13.19 -5.65 5.21
C LYS A 5 -12.08 -5.06 6.10
N TYR A 6 -11.55 -5.82 7.05
CA TYR A 6 -10.45 -5.37 7.90
C TYR A 6 -9.19 -5.15 7.06
N TYR A 7 -8.82 -6.12 6.23
CA TYR A 7 -7.63 -6.03 5.38
C TYR A 7 -7.79 -4.95 4.30
N MET A 8 -9.00 -4.82 3.73
CA MET A 8 -9.29 -3.78 2.75
C MET A 8 -9.20 -2.37 3.36
N ASN A 9 -9.66 -2.18 4.59
CA ASN A 9 -9.48 -0.90 5.29
C ASN A 9 -8.00 -0.55 5.50
N GLU A 10 -7.16 -1.54 5.80
CA GLU A 10 -5.71 -1.31 5.89
C GLU A 10 -5.09 -0.96 4.53
N ALA A 11 -5.51 -1.60 3.45
CA ALA A 11 -5.08 -1.24 2.09
C ALA A 11 -5.54 0.18 1.69
N LEU A 12 -6.77 0.57 2.04
CA LEU A 12 -7.28 1.92 1.78
C LEU A 12 -6.52 3.00 2.53
N LYS A 13 -6.09 2.74 3.78
CA LYS A 13 -5.22 3.66 4.52
C LYS A 13 -3.90 3.93 3.77
N MET A 14 -3.27 2.88 3.26
CA MET A 14 -2.05 2.99 2.46
C MET A 14 -2.28 3.76 1.15
N GLY A 15 -3.42 3.55 0.48
CA GLY A 15 -3.82 4.33 -0.69
C GLY A 15 -4.06 5.81 -0.37
N GLN A 16 -4.64 6.12 0.79
CA GLN A 16 -4.81 7.50 1.26
C GLN A 16 -3.48 8.17 1.57
N GLU A 17 -2.51 7.45 2.13
CA GLU A 17 -1.15 7.96 2.33
C GLU A 17 -0.47 8.29 1.00
N ALA A 18 -0.61 7.43 -0.02
CA ALA A 18 -0.13 7.72 -1.37
C ALA A 18 -0.81 8.99 -1.94
N LEU A 19 -2.13 9.11 -1.79
CA LEU A 19 -2.87 10.29 -2.22
C LEU A 19 -2.34 11.57 -1.56
N ASN A 20 -2.07 11.52 -0.25
CA ASN A 20 -1.61 12.66 0.53
C ASN A 20 -0.23 13.16 0.08
N ILE A 21 0.59 12.30 -0.52
CA ILE A 21 1.90 12.69 -1.07
C ILE A 21 1.86 12.94 -2.60
N GLY A 22 0.68 12.97 -3.21
CA GLY A 22 0.51 13.26 -4.65
C GLY A 22 0.79 12.08 -5.58
N GLU A 23 0.84 10.86 -5.03
CA GLU A 23 0.96 9.59 -5.76
C GLU A 23 -0.41 9.04 -6.17
N VAL A 24 -0.40 8.05 -7.07
CA VAL A 24 -1.62 7.30 -7.42
C VAL A 24 -2.15 6.57 -6.17
N PRO A 25 -3.44 6.69 -5.81
CA PRO A 25 -3.98 6.19 -4.56
C PRO A 25 -4.22 4.66 -4.57
N VAL A 26 -3.12 3.90 -4.58
CA VAL A 26 -3.15 2.43 -4.52
C VAL A 26 -2.42 1.96 -3.26
N GLY A 27 -3.05 1.03 -2.54
CA GLY A 27 -2.47 0.36 -1.38
C GLY A 27 -2.68 -1.14 -1.44
N CYS A 28 -1.76 -1.90 -0.83
CA CYS A 28 -1.83 -3.35 -0.73
C CYS A 28 -1.42 -3.84 0.66
N VAL A 29 -1.92 -5.01 1.04
CA VAL A 29 -1.53 -5.74 2.25
C VAL A 29 -1.28 -7.20 1.90
N VAL A 30 -0.26 -7.81 2.52
CA VAL A 30 0.04 -9.23 2.38
C VAL A 30 -0.24 -9.90 3.71
N ILE A 31 -1.02 -10.98 3.68
CA ILE A 31 -1.40 -11.76 4.86
C ILE A 31 -0.78 -13.15 4.81
N ASN A 32 -0.39 -13.68 5.97
CA ASN A 32 0.04 -15.07 6.08
C ASN A 32 -1.15 -16.03 6.30
N SER A 33 -0.90 -17.33 6.30
CA SER A 33 -1.91 -18.37 6.54
C SER A 33 -2.55 -18.32 7.95
N LYS A 34 -1.97 -17.57 8.89
CA LYS A 34 -2.54 -17.31 10.23
C LYS A 34 -3.47 -16.09 10.24
N GLY A 35 -3.55 -15.33 9.14
CA GLY A 35 -4.34 -14.11 9.03
C GLY A 35 -3.64 -12.87 9.59
N GLU A 36 -2.33 -12.90 9.77
CA GLU A 36 -1.54 -11.76 10.23
C GLU A 36 -1.03 -10.97 9.01
N ILE A 37 -1.05 -9.65 9.08
CA ILE A 37 -0.45 -8.79 8.05
C ILE A 37 1.07 -8.86 8.20
N VAL A 38 1.74 -9.37 7.18
CA VAL A 38 3.21 -9.49 7.14
C VAL A 38 3.88 -8.38 6.33
N ALA A 39 3.14 -7.70 5.46
CA ALA A 39 3.64 -6.55 4.72
C ALA A 39 2.48 -5.60 4.34
N LYS A 40 2.82 -4.32 4.19
CA LYS A 40 1.95 -3.27 3.65
C LYS A 40 2.73 -2.51 2.58
N GLY A 41 2.04 -2.07 1.53
CA GLY A 41 2.63 -1.30 0.45
C GLY A 41 1.67 -0.25 -0.07
N ARG A 42 2.22 0.81 -0.65
CA ARG A 42 1.48 1.84 -1.38
C ARG A 42 2.18 2.17 -2.68
N ASN A 43 1.52 2.89 -3.57
CA ASN A 43 2.18 3.38 -4.77
C ASN A 43 3.28 4.41 -4.42
N HIS A 44 4.43 4.30 -5.09
CA HIS A 44 5.62 5.16 -4.96
C HIS A 44 6.20 5.54 -6.35
N THR A 45 5.38 5.57 -7.39
CA THR A 45 5.88 5.62 -8.78
C THR A 45 6.51 6.97 -9.14
N LYS A 46 6.08 8.08 -8.55
CA LYS A 46 6.69 9.41 -8.77
C LYS A 46 7.93 9.66 -7.93
N GLU A 47 8.15 8.94 -6.82
CA GLU A 47 9.46 8.93 -6.14
C GLU A 47 10.57 8.24 -6.96
N PHE A 48 10.20 7.39 -7.93
CA PHE A 48 11.14 6.65 -8.78
C PHE A 48 11.12 7.08 -10.27
N GLN A 49 10.49 8.21 -10.61
CA GLN A 49 10.57 8.76 -11.97
C GLN A 49 11.84 9.59 -12.22
N ASP A 50 12.86 9.44 -11.36
CA ASP A 50 14.21 10.01 -11.55
C ASP A 50 15.29 9.03 -11.04
N VAL A 51 15.33 7.79 -11.57
CA VAL A 51 16.46 6.87 -11.35
C VAL A 51 17.18 6.47 -12.65
N CYS A 52 17.02 7.27 -13.70
CA CYS A 52 18.05 7.33 -14.75
C CYS A 52 18.99 8.49 -14.41
N LEU A 53 20.06 8.12 -13.69
CA LEU A 53 21.35 8.81 -13.58
C LEU A 53 21.55 9.95 -14.60
N ASN A 54 21.76 11.18 -14.10
CA ASN A 54 22.59 12.19 -14.77
C ASN A 54 23.88 12.36 -13.98
#